data_AF-A0A9F5IMM3-F1
#
_entry.id   AF-A0A9F5IMM3-F1
#
_cell.length_a   1.000
_cell.length_b   1.000
_cell.length_c   1.000
_cell.angle_alpha   90.00
_cell.angle_beta   90.00
_cell.angle_gamma   90.00
#
_symmetry.space_group_name_H-M   'P 1'
#
loop_
_entity.id
_entity.type
_entity.pdbx_description
1 polymer ?
#
loop_
_entity_poly.entity_id
_entity_poly.type
_entity_poly.pdbx_seq_one_letter_code
_entity_poly.pdbx_strand_id
1 'polypeptide(L)'
;MGHSQEILVVLVILCGVMGTMIKLNNGGFEDIVIAINPNIPEDKRIIGNIKSMVKKASRYLFSATKQRFYFKSVKVIVPFTWIPRKEYKKPTIETYENADVIIAGSNLKYGDDPYTLQYGTCGVPGQYIHFTPNFLTDDNLITVYGPRGRVFVHEWAHLRWGVFDEYNRDALFYTDGKKKIEATRCSADISGRYVFPTRRRKFRKCWFQRKTQLYNPGCQFVPDKNQNISSSIMYLQSLPFVTQFCDKSNHNIKATNMQNKICNCRSTWEVIMNSPDFMGSLPITSPPPDPTISVMQTQDRVLGLVLDVSETMNEHNRINRLKQAATLFLLQYIETGSWVGITTFQSSAQIKVYLQQIVNDKVRQGLSKFLPTIASGESDICAGINEGIKVQKATFFLRVTGYEIVLLTSGSNITISSCLTDVKNSGSIIHIISLGSSVANELDTLAIMTGGFKFTCSDSLNSNDLIDAFTGISSRSRDITQQTIQLESESEHIDGYRSLEGIVSIDYTVGMNTFFVVTWSENNSPPQIILKDPKGHKYYHGDFVVDTNIKLARLKINGLAK
;
A
#
# COMPACT_ATOMS: atom_id res chain seq x y z
N MET A 1 -48.80 -9.73 17.46
CA MET A 1 -47.57 -10.54 17.31
C MET A 1 -47.09 -10.40 15.88
N GLY A 2 -46.18 -9.46 15.63
CA GLY A 2 -45.53 -9.28 14.34
C GLY A 2 -44.05 -9.07 14.65
N HIS A 3 -43.25 -10.12 14.50
CA HIS A 3 -41.82 -10.06 14.71
C HIS A 3 -41.19 -9.24 13.57
N SER A 4 -40.68 -8.05 13.92
CA SER A 4 -39.70 -7.34 13.12
C SER A 4 -38.42 -8.17 13.09
N GLN A 5 -38.07 -8.73 11.93
CA GLN A 5 -36.73 -9.26 11.70
C GLN A 5 -35.86 -8.12 11.18
N GLU A 6 -35.08 -7.52 12.08
CA GLU A 6 -33.96 -6.68 11.68
C GLU A 6 -32.89 -7.57 11.06
N ILE A 7 -32.77 -7.52 9.73
CA ILE A 7 -31.68 -8.15 8.99
C ILE A 7 -30.46 -7.25 9.16
N LEU A 8 -29.57 -7.62 10.09
CA LEU A 8 -28.24 -7.05 10.20
C LEU A 8 -27.41 -7.52 9.00
N VAL A 9 -27.33 -6.71 7.94
CA VAL A 9 -26.37 -6.94 6.85
C VAL A 9 -24.98 -6.57 7.36
N VAL A 10 -24.26 -7.57 7.87
CA VAL A 10 -22.82 -7.46 8.10
C VAL A 10 -22.15 -7.52 6.74
N LEU A 11 -21.87 -6.35 6.17
CA LEU A 11 -20.96 -6.24 5.02
C LEU A 11 -19.56 -6.62 5.53
N VAL A 12 -19.20 -7.90 5.40
CA VAL A 12 -17.82 -8.33 5.55
C VAL A 12 -17.08 -7.82 4.33
N ILE A 13 -16.63 -6.56 4.40
CA ILE A 13 -15.52 -6.11 3.57
C ILE A 13 -14.35 -6.95 4.05
N LEU A 14 -14.10 -8.08 3.37
CA LEU A 14 -12.76 -8.66 3.30
C LEU A 14 -11.91 -7.62 2.58
N CYS A 15 -11.56 -6.54 3.28
CA CYS A 15 -10.29 -5.89 3.07
C CYS A 15 -9.32 -7.02 3.33
N GLY A 16 -8.89 -7.69 2.26
CA GLY A 16 -7.76 -8.58 2.31
C GLY A 16 -6.69 -7.76 3.00
N VAL A 17 -6.40 -8.09 4.26
CA VAL A 17 -5.26 -7.55 4.96
C VAL A 17 -4.12 -7.87 4.00
N MET A 18 -3.56 -6.84 3.36
CA MET A 18 -2.41 -7.01 2.48
C MET A 18 -1.33 -7.59 3.37
N GLY A 19 -1.23 -8.92 3.36
CA GLY A 19 -0.28 -9.64 4.19
C GLY A 19 1.11 -9.19 3.78
N THR A 20 1.95 -8.88 4.75
CA THR A 20 3.33 -8.49 4.51
C THR A 20 3.97 -9.51 3.58
N MET A 21 4.63 -9.06 2.51
CA MET A 21 5.36 -9.95 1.60
C MET A 21 6.57 -10.62 2.27
N ILE A 22 6.92 -10.14 3.47
CA ILE A 22 8.05 -10.60 4.26
C ILE A 22 7.89 -12.08 4.61
N LYS A 23 8.87 -12.87 4.16
CA LYS A 23 9.02 -14.27 4.54
C LYS A 23 10.20 -14.42 5.48
N LEU A 24 10.12 -15.38 6.39
CA LEU A 24 11.22 -15.75 7.26
C LEU A 24 11.72 -17.13 6.86
N ASN A 25 12.99 -17.23 6.47
CA ASN A 25 13.60 -18.48 6.04
C ASN A 25 14.98 -18.66 6.70
N ASN A 26 15.11 -19.67 7.57
CA ASN A 26 16.32 -19.95 8.33
C ASN A 26 16.89 -18.69 9.02
N GLY A 27 16.03 -17.93 9.69
CA GLY A 27 16.40 -16.69 10.39
C GLY A 27 16.58 -15.45 9.48
N GLY A 28 16.58 -15.63 8.16
CA GLY A 28 16.70 -14.53 7.20
C GLY A 28 15.34 -13.99 6.78
N PHE A 29 15.08 -12.70 7.02
CA PHE A 29 13.93 -12.01 6.45
C PHE A 29 14.16 -11.75 4.96
N GLU A 30 13.23 -12.22 4.14
CA GLU A 30 13.24 -12.16 2.68
C GLU A 30 12.09 -11.29 2.16
N ASP A 31 12.30 -10.73 0.97
CA ASP A 31 11.31 -9.99 0.20
C ASP A 31 10.83 -8.68 0.87
N ILE A 32 11.69 -8.04 1.68
CA ILE A 32 11.38 -6.72 2.27
C ILE A 32 11.35 -5.66 1.19
N VAL A 33 10.30 -4.85 1.15
CA VAL A 33 10.09 -3.80 0.16
C VAL A 33 10.35 -2.42 0.78
N ILE A 34 11.29 -1.67 0.20
CA ILE A 34 11.54 -0.26 0.53
C ILE A 34 11.15 0.58 -0.69
N ALA A 35 10.13 1.43 -0.58
CA ALA A 35 9.65 2.24 -1.69
C ALA A 35 9.92 3.73 -1.47
N ILE A 36 10.45 4.40 -2.49
CA ILE A 36 10.67 5.85 -2.50
C ILE A 36 9.48 6.52 -3.15
N ASN A 37 8.97 7.57 -2.51
CA ASN A 37 7.83 8.32 -3.01
C ASN A 37 8.20 9.11 -4.28
N PRO A 38 7.35 9.14 -5.33
CA PRO A 38 7.62 9.85 -6.58
C PRO A 38 7.91 11.34 -6.47
N ASN A 39 7.39 11.98 -5.43
CA ASN A 39 7.64 13.40 -5.16
C ASN A 39 9.04 13.68 -4.61
N ILE A 40 9.83 12.65 -4.29
CA ILE A 40 11.20 12.81 -3.81
C ILE A 40 12.15 13.00 -4.99
N PRO A 41 12.88 14.13 -5.06
CA PRO A 41 13.90 14.35 -6.09
C PRO A 41 15.02 13.31 -6.06
N GLU A 42 15.60 13.00 -7.22
CA GLU A 42 16.73 12.06 -7.29
C GLU A 42 17.96 12.60 -6.55
N ASP A 43 18.41 11.85 -5.54
CA ASP A 43 19.69 12.05 -4.87
C ASP A 43 20.47 10.73 -4.88
N LYS A 44 21.66 10.76 -5.50
CA LYS A 44 22.57 9.61 -5.63
C LYS A 44 22.94 8.98 -4.28
N ARG A 45 22.88 9.74 -3.18
CA ARG A 45 23.19 9.28 -1.82
C ARG A 45 22.11 8.38 -1.23
N ILE A 46 20.83 8.56 -1.60
CA ILE A 46 19.70 7.84 -1.00
C ILE A 46 19.88 6.32 -1.15
N ILE A 47 20.05 5.81 -2.37
CA ILE A 47 20.22 4.36 -2.62
C ILE A 47 21.45 3.81 -1.90
N GLY A 48 22.57 4.55 -1.93
CA GLY A 48 23.80 4.15 -1.24
C GLY A 48 23.62 4.06 0.27
N ASN A 49 22.93 5.03 0.86
CA ASN A 49 22.67 5.09 2.29
C ASN A 49 21.64 4.04 2.73
N ILE A 50 20.64 3.73 1.91
CA ILE A 50 19.74 2.58 2.15
C ILE A 50 20.54 1.28 2.18
N LYS A 51 21.40 1.04 1.18
CA LYS A 51 22.24 -0.17 1.12
C LYS A 51 23.13 -0.30 2.36
N SER A 52 23.79 0.79 2.76
CA SER A 52 24.63 0.85 3.96
C SER A 52 23.84 0.64 5.24
N MET A 53 22.67 1.27 5.36
CA MET A 53 21.76 1.14 6.50
C MET A 53 21.30 -0.31 6.68
N VAL A 54 20.73 -0.93 5.64
CA VAL A 54 20.22 -2.31 5.66
C VAL A 54 21.34 -3.30 6.01
N LYS A 55 22.54 -3.15 5.42
CA LYS A 55 23.69 -4.00 5.72
C LYS A 55 24.12 -3.90 7.19
N LYS A 56 24.22 -2.69 7.74
CA LYS A 56 24.59 -2.47 9.15
C LYS A 56 23.49 -2.97 10.10
N ALA A 57 22.23 -2.72 9.74
CA ALA A 57 21.07 -3.17 10.50
C ALA A 57 21.00 -4.70 10.58
N SER A 58 21.27 -5.40 9.48
CA SER A 58 21.26 -6.87 9.43
C SER A 58 22.21 -7.48 10.47
N ARG A 59 23.45 -6.97 10.54
CA ARG A 59 24.45 -7.39 11.53
C ARG A 59 24.06 -7.04 12.96
N TYR A 60 23.46 -5.86 13.15
CA TYR A 60 23.02 -5.39 14.46
C TYR A 60 21.84 -6.20 14.98
N LEU A 61 20.84 -6.46 14.13
CA LEU A 61 19.68 -7.31 14.42
C LEU A 61 20.13 -8.71 14.83
N PHE A 62 21.03 -9.31 14.05
CA PHE A 62 21.55 -10.64 14.33
C PHE A 62 22.18 -10.74 15.72
N SER A 63 22.99 -9.75 16.09
CA SER A 63 23.61 -9.67 17.41
C SER A 63 22.56 -9.46 18.51
N ALA A 64 21.60 -8.55 18.28
CA ALA A 64 20.56 -8.19 19.23
C ALA A 64 19.56 -9.32 19.52
N THR A 65 19.33 -10.20 18.55
CA THR A 65 18.36 -11.29 18.67
C THR A 65 19.02 -12.62 19.00
N LYS A 66 20.17 -12.60 19.69
CA LYS A 66 20.92 -13.80 20.11
C LYS A 66 21.24 -14.73 18.93
N GLN A 67 21.74 -14.15 17.84
CA GLN A 67 22.19 -14.84 16.61
C GLN A 67 21.06 -15.55 15.84
N ARG A 68 19.86 -14.96 15.81
CA ARG A 68 18.68 -15.59 15.17
C ARG A 68 18.24 -14.94 13.88
N PHE A 69 18.14 -13.60 13.86
CA PHE A 69 17.46 -12.89 12.79
C PHE A 69 18.36 -11.94 12.05
N TYR A 70 18.23 -11.91 10.73
CA TYR A 70 18.99 -11.00 9.88
C TYR A 70 18.17 -10.64 8.64
N PHE A 71 18.59 -9.61 7.92
CA PHE A 71 18.00 -9.27 6.63
C PHE A 71 18.70 -10.05 5.54
N LYS A 72 17.96 -10.82 4.76
CA LYS A 72 18.48 -11.69 3.69
C LYS A 72 18.26 -11.11 2.30
N SER A 73 17.05 -10.63 1.99
CA SER A 73 16.78 -9.95 0.72
C SER A 73 15.92 -8.72 0.89
N VAL A 74 16.30 -7.64 0.18
CA VAL A 74 15.60 -6.35 0.17
C VAL A 74 15.43 -5.86 -1.27
N LYS A 75 14.25 -5.35 -1.57
CA LYS A 75 13.88 -4.80 -2.87
C LYS A 75 13.60 -3.32 -2.69
N VAL A 76 14.42 -2.48 -3.34
CA VAL A 76 14.30 -1.03 -3.27
C VAL A 76 13.59 -0.53 -4.52
N ILE A 77 12.37 -0.03 -4.39
CA ILE A 77 11.61 0.57 -5.48
C ILE A 77 11.99 2.05 -5.57
N VAL A 78 12.62 2.44 -6.67
CA VAL A 78 12.88 3.84 -7.02
C VAL A 78 11.75 4.37 -7.91
N PRO A 79 11.48 5.68 -7.86
CA PRO A 79 10.42 6.25 -8.67
C PRO A 79 10.73 6.25 -10.17
N PHE A 80 9.69 6.25 -10.98
CA PHE A 80 9.79 6.51 -12.42
C PHE A 80 10.29 7.93 -12.73
N THR A 81 10.11 8.89 -11.80
CA THR A 81 10.60 10.28 -11.95
C THR A 81 12.12 10.39 -11.92
N TRP A 82 12.82 9.34 -11.46
CA TRP A 82 14.29 9.26 -11.45
C TRP A 82 14.82 8.75 -12.79
N ILE A 83 16.07 9.10 -13.11
CA ILE A 83 16.69 8.72 -14.38
C ILE A 83 16.83 7.18 -14.45
N PRO A 84 16.30 6.52 -15.50
CA PRO A 84 16.41 5.08 -15.63
C PRO A 84 17.84 4.58 -15.76
N ARG A 85 18.14 3.46 -15.12
CA ARG A 85 19.47 2.80 -15.18
C ARG A 85 19.34 1.35 -15.57
N LYS A 86 20.31 0.85 -16.34
CA LYS A 86 20.33 -0.56 -16.82
C LYS A 86 20.38 -1.59 -15.68
N GLU A 87 20.88 -1.18 -14.52
CA GLU A 87 20.94 -2.01 -13.30
C GLU A 87 19.59 -2.15 -12.58
N TYR A 88 18.63 -1.28 -12.88
CA TYR A 88 17.30 -1.32 -12.26
C TYR A 88 16.47 -2.40 -12.91
N LYS A 89 15.95 -3.30 -12.07
CA LYS A 89 14.97 -4.31 -12.49
C LYS A 89 13.59 -3.69 -12.55
N LYS A 90 12.62 -4.39 -13.15
CA LYS A 90 11.21 -4.00 -12.99
C LYS A 90 10.62 -4.71 -11.77
N PRO A 91 9.79 -4.03 -10.97
CA PRO A 91 8.92 -4.70 -10.01
C PRO A 91 7.99 -5.71 -10.72
N THR A 92 7.63 -6.79 -10.03
CA THR A 92 6.61 -7.73 -10.52
C THR A 92 5.35 -7.63 -9.69
N ILE A 93 5.49 -7.71 -8.38
CA ILE A 93 4.37 -7.70 -7.42
C ILE A 93 4.57 -6.65 -6.32
N GLU A 94 5.76 -6.07 -6.24
CA GLU A 94 6.14 -5.04 -5.28
C GLU A 94 5.60 -3.68 -5.74
N THR A 95 4.91 -2.98 -4.84
CA THR A 95 4.30 -1.67 -5.08
C THR A 95 4.65 -0.70 -3.96
N TYR A 96 4.32 0.58 -4.14
CA TYR A 96 4.46 1.55 -3.06
C TYR A 96 3.45 1.29 -1.93
N GLU A 97 2.23 0.84 -2.26
CA GLU A 97 1.14 0.57 -1.31
C GLU A 97 1.45 -0.61 -0.37
N ASN A 98 2.14 -1.64 -0.86
CA ASN A 98 2.53 -2.81 -0.06
C ASN A 98 3.95 -2.75 0.51
N ALA A 99 4.58 -1.56 0.49
CA ALA A 99 5.94 -1.39 0.96
C ALA A 99 6.03 -1.43 2.49
N ASP A 100 6.98 -2.21 3.01
CA ASP A 100 7.27 -2.31 4.45
C ASP A 100 7.94 -1.04 4.98
N VAL A 101 8.68 -0.35 4.12
CA VAL A 101 9.36 0.92 4.42
C VAL A 101 9.08 1.91 3.30
N ILE A 102 8.58 3.08 3.64
CA ILE A 102 8.39 4.19 2.71
C ILE A 102 9.37 5.32 2.98
N ILE A 103 9.88 5.91 1.90
CA ILE A 103 10.71 7.11 1.95
C ILE A 103 9.91 8.24 1.31
N ALA A 104 9.37 9.12 2.14
CA ALA A 104 8.49 10.20 1.72
C ALA A 104 8.84 11.52 2.42
N GLY A 105 8.15 12.59 2.04
CA GLY A 105 8.36 13.91 2.62
C GLY A 105 8.08 13.92 4.13
N SER A 106 8.58 14.95 4.82
CA SER A 106 8.35 15.10 6.26
C SER A 106 6.87 15.15 6.60
N ASN A 107 6.46 14.41 7.63
CA ASN A 107 5.08 14.44 8.12
C ASN A 107 4.83 15.70 8.97
N LEU A 108 3.65 16.32 8.90
CA LEU A 108 3.32 17.51 9.70
C LEU A 108 3.51 17.31 11.22
N LYS A 109 3.24 16.10 11.72
CA LYS A 109 3.35 15.75 13.15
C LYS A 109 4.76 15.34 13.54
N TYR A 110 5.45 14.60 12.67
CA TYR A 110 6.72 13.94 13.00
C TYR A 110 7.96 14.62 12.41
N GLY A 111 7.80 15.56 11.47
CA GLY A 111 8.93 16.19 10.79
C GLY A 111 9.81 15.15 10.09
N ASP A 112 11.10 15.17 10.45
CA ASP A 112 12.13 14.21 9.99
C ASP A 112 12.35 13.05 10.99
N ASP A 113 11.55 12.94 12.05
CA ASP A 113 11.64 11.82 12.99
C ASP A 113 11.30 10.51 12.24
N PRO A 114 12.19 9.50 12.30
CA PRO A 114 11.86 8.14 11.86
C PRO A 114 10.73 7.59 12.73
N TYR A 115 9.76 6.90 12.12
CA TYR A 115 8.69 6.27 12.88
C TYR A 115 8.09 5.07 12.15
N THR A 116 7.42 4.21 12.91
CA THR A 116 6.59 3.12 12.39
C THR A 116 5.13 3.44 12.64
N LEU A 117 4.31 3.37 11.60
CA LEU A 117 2.87 3.50 11.75
C LEU A 117 2.29 2.20 12.32
N GLN A 118 1.85 2.24 13.57
CA GLN A 118 1.24 1.10 14.25
C GLN A 118 -0.02 1.53 15.02
N TYR A 119 -1.14 0.86 14.75
CA TYR A 119 -2.41 1.06 15.47
C TYR A 119 -2.82 -0.19 16.28
N GLY A 120 -2.08 -1.29 16.11
CA GLY A 120 -2.37 -2.58 16.74
C GLY A 120 -2.06 -2.61 18.24
N THR A 121 -2.50 -3.69 18.89
CA THR A 121 -2.14 -4.00 20.27
C THR A 121 -0.76 -4.65 20.35
N CYS A 122 -0.26 -4.90 21.56
CA CYS A 122 1.00 -5.60 21.78
C CYS A 122 1.11 -6.91 20.97
N GLY A 123 2.21 -7.07 20.24
CA GLY A 123 2.46 -8.27 19.43
C GLY A 123 1.83 -8.26 18.04
N VAL A 124 1.05 -7.22 17.70
CA VAL A 124 0.44 -7.05 16.38
C VAL A 124 1.38 -6.22 15.49
N PRO A 125 1.79 -6.73 14.31
CA PRO A 125 2.66 -5.98 13.39
C PRO A 125 2.14 -4.58 13.05
N GLY A 126 3.07 -3.65 12.84
CA GLY A 126 2.80 -2.33 12.28
C GLY A 126 2.44 -2.38 10.79
N GLN A 127 2.04 -1.24 10.24
CA GLN A 127 1.69 -1.11 8.82
C GLN A 127 2.92 -0.86 7.94
N TYR A 128 3.71 0.16 8.27
CA TYR A 128 4.94 0.50 7.54
C TYR A 128 5.88 1.37 8.39
N ILE A 129 7.16 1.38 8.01
CA ILE A 129 8.17 2.31 8.53
C ILE A 129 8.24 3.53 7.62
N HIS A 130 8.29 4.73 8.18
CA HIS A 130 8.44 5.98 7.45
C HIS A 130 9.81 6.60 7.71
N PHE A 131 10.57 6.82 6.64
CA PHE A 131 11.81 7.58 6.66
C PHE A 131 11.71 8.80 5.74
N THR A 132 12.49 9.84 6.04
CA THR A 132 12.60 11.02 5.16
C THR A 132 13.91 11.00 4.37
N PRO A 133 13.97 11.70 3.22
CA PRO A 133 15.22 11.92 2.50
C PRO A 133 16.30 12.57 3.39
N ASN A 134 15.91 13.50 4.28
CA ASN A 134 16.82 14.16 5.20
C ASN A 134 17.41 13.17 6.21
N PHE A 135 16.58 12.30 6.82
CA PHE A 135 17.09 11.23 7.68
C PHE A 135 18.16 10.39 6.99
N LEU A 136 17.97 10.07 5.70
CA LEU A 136 18.91 9.28 4.92
C LEU A 136 20.16 10.05 4.48
N THR A 137 20.11 11.37 4.32
CA THR A 137 21.19 12.14 3.66
C THR A 137 21.90 13.16 4.55
N ASP A 138 21.30 13.62 5.65
CA ASP A 138 21.92 14.52 6.61
C ASP A 138 22.63 13.74 7.73
N ASP A 139 23.95 13.77 7.73
CA ASP A 139 24.77 13.09 8.74
C ASP A 139 24.76 13.78 10.10
N ASN A 140 24.28 15.03 10.20
CA ASN A 140 24.10 15.68 11.50
C ASN A 140 23.04 14.94 12.34
N LEU A 141 22.04 14.33 11.69
CA LEU A 141 21.01 13.54 12.35
C LEU A 141 21.54 12.24 12.98
N ILE A 142 22.73 11.77 12.57
CA ILE A 142 23.40 10.64 13.25
C ILE A 142 23.72 10.99 14.71
N THR A 143 24.03 12.26 14.99
CA THR A 143 24.32 12.68 16.38
C THR A 143 23.05 12.73 17.25
N VAL A 144 21.88 12.78 16.63
CA VAL A 144 20.57 12.85 17.28
C VAL A 144 20.00 11.44 17.47
N TYR A 145 19.84 10.68 16.38
CA TYR A 145 19.20 9.35 16.39
C TYR A 145 20.18 8.19 16.54
N GLY A 146 21.47 8.44 16.33
CA GLY A 146 22.49 7.39 16.21
C GLY A 146 22.64 6.84 14.79
N PRO A 147 23.43 5.78 14.62
CA PRO A 147 23.65 5.17 13.31
C PRO A 147 22.35 4.66 12.70
N ARG A 148 22.10 5.01 11.43
CA ARG A 148 20.86 4.64 10.68
C ARG A 148 20.49 3.16 10.77
N GLY A 149 21.47 2.26 10.76
CA GLY A 149 21.21 0.82 10.89
C GLY A 149 20.61 0.41 12.24
N ARG A 150 20.93 1.13 13.32
CA ARG A 150 20.34 0.89 14.65
C ARG A 150 18.92 1.44 14.74
N VAL A 151 18.71 2.62 14.17
CA VAL A 151 17.37 3.21 14.02
C VAL A 151 16.47 2.27 13.21
N PHE A 152 16.98 1.69 12.11
CA PHE A 152 16.21 0.74 11.33
C PHE A 152 15.84 -0.52 12.13
N VAL A 153 16.71 -1.04 13.00
CA VAL A 153 16.36 -2.18 13.88
C VAL A 153 15.32 -1.80 14.94
N HIS A 154 15.39 -0.58 15.47
CA HIS A 154 14.39 -0.05 16.40
C HIS A 154 13.01 0.02 15.74
N GLU A 155 12.90 0.65 14.56
CA GLU A 155 11.65 0.71 13.80
C GLU A 155 11.20 -0.67 13.29
N TRP A 156 12.14 -1.54 12.91
CA TRP A 156 11.83 -2.91 12.52
C TRP A 156 11.15 -3.70 13.64
N ALA A 157 11.55 -3.47 14.90
CA ALA A 157 10.92 -4.14 16.03
C ALA A 157 9.46 -3.70 16.21
N HIS A 158 9.17 -2.40 16.05
CA HIS A 158 7.79 -1.90 15.98
C HIS A 158 7.02 -2.57 14.84
N LEU A 159 7.58 -2.57 13.63
CA LEU A 159 6.92 -3.08 12.44
C LEU A 159 6.62 -4.58 12.56
N ARG A 160 7.64 -5.40 12.87
CA ARG A 160 7.53 -6.86 12.75
C ARG A 160 6.90 -7.51 13.97
N TRP A 161 7.18 -7.00 15.18
CA TRP A 161 6.78 -7.64 16.42
C TRP A 161 5.77 -6.84 17.24
N GLY A 162 5.36 -5.65 16.80
CA GLY A 162 4.33 -4.87 17.49
C GLY A 162 4.73 -4.50 18.92
N VAL A 163 6.01 -4.22 19.13
CA VAL A 163 6.51 -3.70 20.41
C VAL A 163 6.41 -2.18 20.44
N PHE A 164 6.56 -1.58 21.62
CA PHE A 164 6.47 -0.14 21.82
C PHE A 164 7.74 0.41 22.47
N ASP A 165 7.86 1.73 22.45
CA ASP A 165 8.96 2.44 23.08
C ASP A 165 9.00 2.19 24.59
N GLU A 166 10.22 1.95 25.08
CA GLU A 166 10.53 1.82 26.51
C GLU A 166 10.96 3.17 27.14
N TYR A 167 10.85 4.25 26.38
CA TYR A 167 10.87 5.65 26.84
C TYR A 167 9.46 6.27 26.71
N ASN A 168 9.29 7.50 27.23
CA ASN A 168 8.04 8.25 27.07
C ASN A 168 8.34 9.75 27.00
N ARG A 169 7.83 10.44 25.97
CA ARG A 169 8.02 11.90 25.78
C ARG A 169 7.15 12.75 26.73
N ASP A 170 6.01 12.23 27.18
CA ASP A 170 5.07 12.93 28.06
C ASP A 170 5.31 12.63 29.55
N ALA A 171 5.67 11.38 29.86
CA ALA A 171 5.93 10.91 31.22
C ALA A 171 7.41 10.52 31.40
N LEU A 172 8.29 11.53 31.36
CA LEU A 172 9.75 11.35 31.45
C LEU A 172 10.24 10.80 32.80
N PHE A 173 9.46 11.00 33.87
CA PHE A 173 9.82 10.62 35.23
C PHE A 173 8.63 9.99 35.95
N TYR A 174 8.94 9.06 36.86
CA TYR A 174 7.95 8.44 37.74
C TYR A 174 8.57 8.22 39.13
N THR A 175 7.72 7.97 40.12
CA THR A 175 8.17 7.62 41.48
C THR A 175 8.22 6.11 41.64
N ASP A 176 9.32 5.59 42.19
CA ASP A 176 9.52 4.14 42.37
C ASP A 176 8.71 3.51 43.54
N GLY A 177 7.92 4.32 44.24
CA GLY A 177 7.16 3.95 45.45
C GLY A 177 7.94 4.13 46.76
N LYS A 178 9.25 4.42 46.71
CA LYS A 178 10.12 4.69 47.88
C LYS A 178 10.53 6.17 47.96
N LYS A 179 9.74 7.07 47.34
CA LYS A 179 10.02 8.51 47.19
C LYS A 179 11.30 8.83 46.41
N LYS A 180 11.83 7.89 45.63
CA LYS A 180 12.91 8.15 44.67
C LYS A 180 12.29 8.42 43.30
N ILE A 181 12.73 9.51 42.66
CA ILE A 181 12.35 9.80 41.27
C ILE A 181 13.30 9.04 40.36
N GLU A 182 12.72 8.32 39.40
CA GLU A 182 13.42 7.61 38.36
C GLU A 182 13.01 8.15 36.98
N ALA A 183 13.94 8.14 36.05
CA ALA A 183 13.65 8.40 34.64
C ALA A 183 12.93 7.20 34.03
N THR A 184 11.99 7.45 33.13
CA THR A 184 11.28 6.41 32.38
C THR A 184 12.22 5.78 31.36
N ARG A 185 12.63 4.55 31.64
CA ARG A 185 13.61 3.78 30.87
C ARG A 185 13.46 2.30 31.16
N CYS A 186 13.96 1.46 30.26
CA CYS A 186 13.86 0.03 30.46
C CYS A 186 14.73 -0.49 31.61
N SER A 187 16.04 -0.23 31.60
CA SER A 187 16.91 -0.59 32.71
C SER A 187 17.17 0.62 33.62
N ALA A 188 16.90 0.46 34.91
CA ALA A 188 17.22 1.46 35.93
C ALA A 188 18.73 1.65 36.13
N ASP A 189 19.55 0.72 35.62
CA ASP A 189 21.01 0.74 35.74
C ASP A 189 21.68 1.70 34.75
N ILE A 190 20.93 2.18 33.74
CA ILE A 190 21.43 3.20 32.82
C ILE A 190 21.88 4.42 33.63
N SER A 191 23.13 4.84 33.50
CA SER A 191 23.59 6.02 34.25
C SER A 191 23.29 7.31 33.46
N GLY A 192 23.13 8.42 34.17
CA GLY A 192 22.87 9.71 33.55
C GLY A 192 22.54 10.82 34.55
N ARG A 193 22.24 12.00 34.01
CA ARG A 193 22.03 13.22 34.79
C ARG A 193 20.65 13.82 34.54
N TYR A 194 20.00 14.22 35.63
CA TYR A 194 18.77 15.01 35.59
C TYR A 194 19.11 16.48 35.38
N VAL A 195 18.83 16.98 34.19
CA VAL A 195 19.21 18.33 33.76
C VAL A 195 18.00 19.11 33.25
N PHE A 196 17.99 20.40 33.56
CA PHE A 196 17.04 21.33 32.99
C PHE A 196 17.77 22.18 31.94
N PRO A 197 17.39 22.11 30.65
CA PRO A 197 18.00 22.90 29.60
C PRO A 197 17.69 24.38 29.80
N THR A 198 18.72 25.23 29.69
CA THR A 198 18.60 26.69 29.74
C THR A 198 19.10 27.31 28.43
N ARG A 199 18.89 28.62 28.24
CA ARG A 199 19.36 29.32 27.03
C ARG A 199 20.89 29.13 26.85
N ARG A 200 21.33 29.03 25.59
CA ARG A 200 22.75 28.89 25.17
C ARG A 200 23.45 27.58 25.58
N ARG A 201 22.79 26.42 25.44
CA ARG A 201 23.36 25.08 25.71
C ARG A 201 23.91 24.89 27.14
N LYS A 202 23.42 25.66 28.10
CA LYS A 202 23.75 25.49 29.52
C LYS A 202 22.68 24.64 30.19
N PHE A 203 23.08 23.88 31.21
CA PHE A 203 22.20 23.03 31.98
C PHE A 203 22.24 23.44 33.45
N ARG A 204 21.08 23.43 34.12
CA ARG A 204 20.99 23.52 35.59
C ARG A 204 20.44 22.21 36.16
N LYS A 205 20.63 21.98 37.47
CA LYS A 205 20.03 20.84 38.16
C LYS A 205 18.51 20.96 38.18
N CYS A 206 17.81 19.85 38.01
CA CYS A 206 16.36 19.79 38.20
C CYS A 206 16.02 19.94 39.69
N TRP A 207 14.89 20.59 39.99
CA TRP A 207 14.41 20.73 41.36
C TRP A 207 13.16 19.86 41.60
N PHE A 208 12.96 19.45 42.84
CA PHE A 208 11.83 18.63 43.24
C PHE A 208 10.57 19.48 43.46
N GLN A 209 9.43 19.08 42.90
CA GLN A 209 8.15 19.72 43.14
C GLN A 209 7.30 18.90 44.11
N ARG A 210 7.04 19.46 45.31
CA ARG A 210 6.23 18.79 46.36
C ARG A 210 4.79 18.51 45.93
N LYS A 211 4.20 19.31 45.04
CA LYS A 211 2.81 19.12 44.58
C LYS A 211 2.65 17.89 43.69
N THR A 212 3.56 17.69 42.74
CA THR A 212 3.51 16.59 41.77
C THR A 212 4.33 15.37 42.20
N GLN A 213 5.16 15.51 43.24
CA GLN A 213 6.15 14.51 43.67
C GLN A 213 7.15 14.12 42.57
N LEU A 214 7.33 14.98 41.57
CA LEU A 214 8.21 14.79 40.41
C LEU A 214 9.15 15.99 40.23
N TYR A 215 10.07 15.88 39.28
CA TYR A 215 10.85 17.03 38.83
C TYR A 215 9.96 18.05 38.13
N ASN A 216 10.42 19.30 38.08
CA ASN A 216 9.69 20.35 37.40
C ASN A 216 9.52 20.10 35.89
N PRO A 217 8.42 20.57 35.30
CA PRO A 217 8.20 20.55 33.86
C PRO A 217 9.42 21.11 33.12
N GLY A 218 9.84 20.43 32.05
CA GLY A 218 11.04 20.75 31.27
C GLY A 218 12.35 20.13 31.78
N CYS A 219 12.36 19.44 32.92
CA CYS A 219 13.49 18.59 33.29
C CYS A 219 13.64 17.41 32.30
N GLN A 220 14.87 17.00 32.02
CA GLN A 220 15.20 15.88 31.14
C GLN A 220 16.24 14.98 31.79
N PHE A 221 16.18 13.68 31.47
CA PHE A 221 17.24 12.74 31.80
C PHE A 221 18.18 12.60 30.60
N VAL A 222 19.47 12.90 30.80
CA VAL A 222 20.49 12.73 29.76
C VAL A 222 21.39 11.57 30.17
N PRO A 223 21.32 10.42 29.48
CA PRO A 223 22.18 9.28 29.75
C PRO A 223 23.65 9.60 29.51
N ASP A 224 24.55 9.00 30.31
CA ASP A 224 25.98 9.10 30.05
C ASP A 224 26.34 8.30 28.78
N LYS A 225 27.13 8.88 27.88
CA LYS A 225 27.48 8.21 26.61
C LYS A 225 28.34 6.96 26.82
N ASN A 226 29.19 6.98 27.84
CA ASN A 226 30.10 5.89 28.17
C ASN A 226 29.56 5.14 29.39
N GLN A 227 28.95 3.98 29.15
CA GLN A 227 28.40 3.11 30.18
C GLN A 227 28.34 1.67 29.67
N ASN A 228 28.34 0.67 30.56
CA ASN A 228 28.41 -0.75 30.16
C ASN A 228 27.05 -1.44 30.06
N ILE A 229 25.97 -0.66 29.92
CA ILE A 229 24.61 -1.20 29.84
C ILE A 229 24.25 -1.48 28.38
N SER A 230 23.88 -2.73 28.09
CA SER A 230 23.60 -3.22 26.74
C SER A 230 22.13 -3.10 26.31
N SER A 231 21.21 -2.87 27.25
CA SER A 231 19.77 -2.72 26.97
C SER A 231 19.30 -1.28 27.25
N SER A 232 18.37 -0.72 26.48
CA SER A 232 17.53 -1.36 25.46
C SER A 232 17.51 -0.59 24.15
N ILE A 233 17.48 -1.34 23.05
CA ILE A 233 17.23 -0.82 21.69
C ILE A 233 15.94 0.00 21.63
N MET A 234 14.90 -0.39 22.38
CA MET A 234 13.61 0.30 22.41
C MET A 234 13.58 1.49 23.38
N TYR A 235 14.68 1.76 24.08
CA TYR A 235 14.84 2.95 24.92
C TYR A 235 15.69 4.02 24.24
N LEU A 236 16.94 3.69 23.86
CA LEU A 236 17.86 4.65 23.23
C LEU A 236 18.95 3.95 22.43
N GLN A 237 18.62 3.59 21.19
CA GLN A 237 19.48 2.93 20.21
C GLN A 237 20.74 3.72 19.80
N SER A 238 20.78 5.03 20.09
CA SER A 238 21.91 5.91 19.78
C SER A 238 23.13 5.69 20.68
N LEU A 239 22.96 5.08 21.85
CA LEU A 239 24.06 4.80 22.78
C LEU A 239 24.97 3.68 22.26
N PRO A 240 26.30 3.87 22.19
CA PRO A 240 27.23 2.90 21.57
C PRO A 240 27.13 1.48 22.14
N PHE A 241 26.92 1.35 23.45
CA PHE A 241 26.90 0.06 24.16
C PHE A 241 25.57 -0.69 24.06
N VAL A 242 24.49 0.00 23.65
CA VAL A 242 23.19 -0.64 23.46
C VAL A 242 23.25 -1.60 22.28
N THR A 243 23.10 -2.89 22.57
CA THR A 243 23.19 -4.00 21.61
C THR A 243 22.07 -5.02 21.77
N GLN A 244 21.21 -4.88 22.78
CA GLN A 244 20.21 -5.87 23.15
C GLN A 244 18.83 -5.22 23.35
N PHE A 245 17.79 -6.00 23.13
CA PHE A 245 16.46 -5.68 23.62
C PHE A 245 16.42 -5.82 25.15
N CYS A 246 15.43 -5.21 25.78
CA CYS A 246 15.23 -5.39 27.21
C CYS A 246 14.56 -6.73 27.47
N ASP A 247 15.02 -7.45 28.49
CA ASP A 247 14.45 -8.73 28.90
C ASP A 247 14.00 -8.70 30.36
N LYS A 248 13.37 -9.79 30.81
CA LYS A 248 12.81 -9.89 32.16
C LYS A 248 13.81 -9.60 33.28
N SER A 249 15.12 -9.79 33.07
CA SER A 249 16.14 -9.59 34.09
C SER A 249 16.48 -8.12 34.32
N ASN A 250 16.36 -7.28 33.28
CA ASN A 250 16.73 -5.86 33.31
C ASN A 250 15.55 -4.91 33.03
N HIS A 251 14.35 -5.45 32.81
CA HIS A 251 13.14 -4.71 32.53
C HIS A 251 12.51 -4.08 33.78
N ASN A 252 12.28 -2.78 33.70
CA ASN A 252 11.66 -1.99 34.74
C ASN A 252 10.15 -1.90 34.53
N ILE A 253 9.44 -2.82 35.19
CA ILE A 253 7.97 -2.91 35.13
C ILE A 253 7.25 -1.67 35.69
N LYS A 254 7.94 -0.81 36.45
CA LYS A 254 7.37 0.41 37.03
C LYS A 254 7.47 1.63 36.12
N ALA A 255 8.29 1.56 35.07
CA ALA A 255 8.48 2.67 34.14
C ALA A 255 7.17 3.02 33.43
N THR A 256 6.85 4.31 33.34
CA THR A 256 5.63 4.82 32.69
C THR A 256 5.81 4.92 31.17
N ASN A 257 6.28 3.85 30.52
CA ASN A 257 6.47 3.76 29.07
C ASN A 257 5.30 3.05 28.35
N MET A 258 5.23 3.19 27.03
CA MET A 258 4.14 2.64 26.24
C MET A 258 4.19 1.11 26.16
N GLN A 259 5.41 0.55 26.15
CA GLN A 259 5.60 -0.90 26.26
C GLN A 259 4.90 -1.48 27.49
N ASN A 260 5.14 -0.95 28.69
CA ASN A 260 4.50 -1.44 29.90
C ASN A 260 2.98 -1.25 29.86
N LYS A 261 2.54 -0.09 29.39
CA LYS A 261 1.11 0.28 29.33
C LYS A 261 0.31 -0.65 28.42
N ILE A 262 0.86 -1.01 27.26
CA ILE A 262 0.12 -1.75 26.22
C ILE A 262 0.42 -3.25 26.25
N CYS A 263 1.64 -3.65 26.64
CA CYS A 263 2.08 -5.05 26.65
C CYS A 263 1.94 -5.76 28.00
N ASN A 264 1.10 -5.26 28.92
CA ASN A 264 0.91 -5.83 30.26
C ASN A 264 2.24 -5.96 31.03
N CYS A 265 3.05 -4.90 31.02
CA CYS A 265 4.36 -4.85 31.68
C CYS A 265 5.40 -5.88 31.20
N ARG A 266 5.17 -6.57 30.08
CA ARG A 266 6.15 -7.47 29.46
C ARG A 266 7.27 -6.67 28.79
N SER A 267 8.50 -7.16 28.95
CA SER A 267 9.66 -6.62 28.25
C SER A 267 9.55 -6.80 26.74
N THR A 268 10.25 -5.96 25.98
CA THR A 268 10.29 -6.07 24.51
C THR A 268 10.79 -7.44 24.06
N TRP A 269 11.80 -8.01 24.71
CA TRP A 269 12.30 -9.35 24.39
C TRP A 269 11.29 -10.47 24.69
N GLU A 270 10.49 -10.36 25.75
CA GLU A 270 9.41 -11.32 26.02
C GLU A 270 8.34 -11.33 24.91
N VAL A 271 8.02 -10.18 24.34
CA VAL A 271 7.08 -10.10 23.21
C VAL A 271 7.70 -10.76 21.98
N ILE A 272 8.97 -10.46 21.68
CA ILE A 272 9.70 -11.05 20.54
C ILE A 272 9.80 -12.58 20.67
N MET A 273 10.14 -13.11 21.87
CA MET A 273 10.23 -14.55 22.10
C MET A 273 8.92 -15.31 21.89
N ASN A 274 7.79 -14.64 22.12
CA ASN A 274 6.46 -15.22 21.91
C ASN A 274 5.93 -15.05 20.48
N SER A 275 6.71 -14.42 19.58
CA SER A 275 6.30 -14.23 18.19
C SER A 275 6.40 -15.52 17.36
N PRO A 276 5.59 -15.67 16.29
CA PRO A 276 5.71 -16.78 15.35
C PRO A 276 7.11 -16.90 14.76
N ASP A 277 7.78 -15.77 14.50
CA ASP A 277 9.14 -15.72 13.99
C ASP A 277 10.13 -16.43 14.92
N PHE A 278 10.00 -16.22 16.23
CA PHE A 278 10.91 -16.81 17.21
C PHE A 278 10.70 -18.30 17.39
N MET A 279 9.45 -18.75 17.47
CA MET A 279 9.10 -20.17 17.61
C MET A 279 9.64 -21.03 16.46
N GLY A 280 9.70 -20.48 15.24
CA GLY A 280 10.24 -21.14 14.05
C GLY A 280 11.75 -20.95 13.84
N SER A 281 12.47 -20.30 14.75
CA SER A 281 13.89 -19.96 14.57
C SER A 281 14.83 -20.73 15.49
N LEU A 282 16.05 -20.98 15.02
CA LEU A 282 17.17 -21.48 15.82
C LEU A 282 18.35 -20.50 15.74
N PRO A 283 19.21 -20.43 16.78
CA PRO A 283 20.44 -19.66 16.70
C PRO A 283 21.33 -20.19 15.58
N ILE A 284 21.92 -19.27 14.82
CA ILE A 284 22.82 -19.55 13.70
C ILE A 284 24.25 -19.39 14.21
N THR A 285 25.07 -20.42 14.02
CA THR A 285 26.43 -20.47 14.56
C THR A 285 27.44 -19.66 13.76
N SER A 286 27.16 -19.41 12.48
CA SER A 286 28.00 -18.61 11.60
C SER A 286 27.39 -17.21 11.35
N PRO A 287 28.23 -16.18 11.17
CA PRO A 287 27.73 -14.86 10.77
C PRO A 287 26.96 -14.95 9.44
N PRO A 288 25.75 -14.36 9.36
CA PRO A 288 24.98 -14.38 8.12
C PRO A 288 25.67 -13.56 7.03
N PRO A 289 25.43 -13.89 5.74
CA PRO A 289 25.95 -13.10 4.63
C PRO A 289 25.33 -11.69 4.63
N ASP A 290 25.98 -10.77 3.91
CA ASP A 290 25.38 -9.46 3.68
C ASP A 290 24.06 -9.59 2.88
N PRO A 291 23.05 -8.74 3.17
CA PRO A 291 21.76 -8.79 2.48
C PRO A 291 21.90 -8.59 0.97
N THR A 292 21.13 -9.36 0.19
CA THR A 292 20.99 -9.13 -1.25
C THR A 292 20.03 -7.97 -1.47
N ILE A 293 20.52 -6.86 -2.03
CA ILE A 293 19.72 -5.67 -2.27
C ILE A 293 19.56 -5.47 -3.78
N SER A 294 18.33 -5.61 -4.26
CA SER A 294 17.97 -5.33 -5.65
C SER A 294 17.28 -3.98 -5.75
N VAL A 295 17.66 -3.18 -6.74
CA VAL A 295 17.00 -1.91 -7.03
C VAL A 295 16.07 -2.13 -8.21
N MET A 296 14.84 -1.69 -8.06
CA MET A 296 13.76 -1.83 -9.03
C MET A 296 13.22 -0.44 -9.35
N GLN A 297 12.83 -0.21 -10.59
CA GLN A 297 12.21 1.05 -10.98
C GLN A 297 10.82 0.79 -11.54
N THR A 298 9.85 1.54 -11.02
CA THR A 298 8.50 1.58 -11.58
C THR A 298 8.55 2.08 -13.02
N GLN A 299 7.85 1.40 -13.94
CA GLN A 299 7.78 1.78 -15.35
C GLN A 299 6.35 2.08 -15.74
N ASP A 300 6.15 2.60 -16.97
CA ASP A 300 4.81 2.79 -17.52
C ASP A 300 4.04 1.46 -17.49
N ARG A 301 2.82 1.51 -16.95
CA ARG A 301 1.89 0.38 -16.93
C ARG A 301 1.60 -0.04 -18.37
N VAL A 302 1.72 -1.34 -18.65
CA VAL A 302 1.38 -1.92 -19.95
C VAL A 302 0.23 -2.89 -19.76
N LEU A 303 -0.91 -2.59 -20.37
CA LEU A 303 -2.18 -3.25 -20.13
C LEU A 303 -2.78 -3.80 -21.43
N GLY A 304 -3.28 -5.03 -21.40
CA GLY A 304 -4.11 -5.61 -22.45
C GLY A 304 -5.54 -5.83 -21.95
N LEU A 305 -6.52 -5.20 -22.58
CA LEU A 305 -7.92 -5.55 -22.37
C LEU A 305 -8.25 -6.77 -23.25
N VAL A 306 -8.62 -7.89 -22.63
CA VAL A 306 -9.05 -9.12 -23.30
C VAL A 306 -10.53 -9.31 -23.01
N LEU A 307 -11.37 -9.01 -24.00
CA LEU A 307 -12.80 -8.81 -23.83
C LEU A 307 -13.60 -9.93 -24.51
N ASP A 308 -14.40 -10.65 -23.72
CA ASP A 308 -15.32 -11.68 -24.21
C ASP A 308 -16.44 -11.04 -25.03
N VAL A 309 -16.64 -11.58 -26.24
CA VAL A 309 -17.73 -11.21 -27.16
C VAL A 309 -18.51 -12.45 -27.60
N SER A 310 -18.51 -13.52 -26.79
CA SER A 310 -19.33 -14.72 -27.03
C SER A 310 -20.82 -14.44 -26.87
N GLU A 311 -21.67 -15.32 -27.42
CA GLU A 311 -23.13 -15.17 -27.43
C GLU A 311 -23.74 -14.91 -26.05
N THR A 312 -23.17 -15.49 -24.98
CA THR A 312 -23.60 -15.27 -23.59
C THR A 312 -23.48 -13.81 -23.13
N MET A 313 -22.70 -12.98 -23.83
CA MET A 313 -22.60 -11.54 -23.58
C MET A 313 -23.80 -10.75 -24.12
N ASN A 314 -24.69 -11.36 -24.91
CA ASN A 314 -25.97 -10.77 -25.30
C ASN A 314 -27.00 -10.83 -24.16
N GLU A 315 -26.82 -11.73 -23.19
CA GLU A 315 -27.71 -11.86 -22.04
C GLU A 315 -27.53 -10.68 -21.08
N HIS A 316 -28.60 -10.33 -20.36
CA HIS A 316 -28.57 -9.35 -19.25
C HIS A 316 -27.85 -8.04 -19.57
N ASN A 317 -27.86 -7.62 -20.85
CA ASN A 317 -27.19 -6.41 -21.34
C ASN A 317 -25.66 -6.38 -21.08
N ARG A 318 -25.02 -7.55 -20.92
CA ARG A 318 -23.60 -7.68 -20.52
C ARG A 318 -22.65 -6.96 -21.48
N ILE A 319 -22.83 -7.09 -22.79
CA ILE A 319 -21.96 -6.43 -23.79
C ILE A 319 -21.98 -4.90 -23.69
N ASN A 320 -23.15 -4.31 -23.44
CA ASN A 320 -23.27 -2.85 -23.29
C ASN A 320 -22.71 -2.39 -21.94
N ARG A 321 -22.90 -3.17 -20.85
CA ARG A 321 -22.29 -2.92 -19.54
C ARG A 321 -20.76 -2.99 -19.62
N LEU A 322 -20.22 -4.00 -20.32
CA LEU A 322 -18.79 -4.11 -20.63
C LEU A 322 -18.30 -2.87 -21.36
N LYS A 323 -18.97 -2.47 -22.45
CA LYS A 323 -18.57 -1.29 -23.23
C LYS A 323 -18.59 -0.03 -22.37
N GLN A 324 -19.62 0.16 -21.54
CA GLN A 324 -19.75 1.31 -20.64
C GLN A 324 -18.60 1.34 -19.61
N ALA A 325 -18.36 0.25 -18.89
CA ALA A 325 -17.33 0.15 -17.87
C ALA A 325 -15.91 0.26 -18.45
N ALA A 326 -15.64 -0.42 -19.57
CA ALA A 326 -14.35 -0.33 -20.26
C ALA A 326 -14.11 1.08 -20.84
N THR A 327 -15.16 1.77 -21.31
CA THR A 327 -15.06 3.17 -21.74
C THR A 327 -14.66 4.07 -20.59
N LEU A 328 -15.32 3.94 -19.43
CA LEU A 328 -14.97 4.69 -18.21
C LEU A 328 -13.52 4.43 -17.80
N PHE A 329 -13.12 3.16 -17.78
CA PHE A 329 -11.77 2.75 -17.42
C PHE A 329 -10.70 3.40 -18.31
N LEU A 330 -10.88 3.34 -19.65
CA LEU A 330 -9.98 3.98 -20.62
C LEU A 330 -9.95 5.51 -20.50
N LEU A 331 -11.10 6.14 -20.24
CA LEU A 331 -11.23 7.60 -20.25
C LEU A 331 -10.74 8.24 -18.94
N GLN A 332 -10.89 7.58 -17.80
CA GLN A 332 -10.71 8.20 -16.48
C GLN A 332 -9.69 7.51 -15.59
N TYR A 333 -9.60 6.18 -15.60
CA TYR A 333 -8.86 5.45 -14.57
C TYR A 333 -7.44 5.07 -14.98
N ILE A 334 -7.23 4.70 -16.25
CA ILE A 334 -5.88 4.39 -16.72
C ILE A 334 -5.03 5.66 -16.74
N GLU A 335 -3.84 5.64 -16.17
CA GLU A 335 -2.99 6.83 -16.05
C GLU A 335 -2.40 7.28 -17.40
N THR A 336 -2.17 8.58 -17.55
CA THR A 336 -1.50 9.14 -18.73
C THR A 336 -0.05 8.66 -18.78
N GLY A 337 0.37 8.08 -19.89
CA GLY A 337 1.69 7.49 -20.17
C GLY A 337 1.65 5.96 -20.20
N SER A 338 0.57 5.35 -19.70
CA SER A 338 0.34 3.91 -19.76
C SER A 338 0.06 3.45 -21.19
N TRP A 339 0.40 2.20 -21.49
CA TRP A 339 0.21 1.57 -22.79
C TRP A 339 -0.98 0.63 -22.75
N VAL A 340 -1.90 0.74 -23.71
CA VAL A 340 -3.10 -0.10 -23.75
C VAL A 340 -3.24 -0.79 -25.10
N GLY A 341 -3.49 -2.10 -25.07
CA GLY A 341 -3.93 -2.90 -26.21
C GLY A 341 -5.32 -3.46 -25.96
N ILE A 342 -6.06 -3.78 -27.03
CA ILE A 342 -7.41 -4.34 -26.94
C ILE A 342 -7.50 -5.57 -27.85
N THR A 343 -7.92 -6.67 -27.25
CA THR A 343 -8.18 -7.95 -27.89
C THR A 343 -9.60 -8.37 -27.54
N THR A 344 -10.33 -8.88 -28.51
CA THR A 344 -11.66 -9.47 -28.28
C THR A 344 -11.62 -10.96 -28.62
N PHE A 345 -12.41 -11.77 -27.95
CA PHE A 345 -12.47 -13.20 -28.23
C PHE A 345 -13.89 -13.78 -28.19
N GLN A 346 -14.11 -14.78 -29.03
CA GLN A 346 -15.27 -15.68 -29.08
C GLN A 346 -14.68 -17.07 -29.37
N SER A 347 -15.15 -17.78 -30.40
CA SER A 347 -14.55 -19.04 -30.87
C SER A 347 -13.12 -18.86 -31.40
N SER A 348 -12.70 -17.62 -31.64
CA SER A 348 -11.32 -17.22 -31.93
C SER A 348 -11.07 -15.81 -31.37
N ALA A 349 -9.80 -15.43 -31.26
CA ALA A 349 -9.39 -14.13 -30.75
C ALA A 349 -8.88 -13.21 -31.87
N GLN A 350 -9.11 -11.91 -31.71
CA GLN A 350 -8.66 -10.87 -32.63
C GLN A 350 -8.09 -9.67 -31.86
N ILE A 351 -6.89 -9.24 -32.26
CA ILE A 351 -6.31 -7.98 -31.81
C ILE A 351 -7.04 -6.84 -32.52
N LYS A 352 -7.75 -5.99 -31.78
CA LYS A 352 -8.39 -4.80 -32.31
C LYS A 352 -7.43 -3.62 -32.39
N VAL A 353 -6.54 -3.52 -31.42
CA VAL A 353 -5.46 -2.52 -31.42
C VAL A 353 -4.25 -3.05 -30.65
N TYR A 354 -3.06 -2.86 -31.22
CA TYR A 354 -1.80 -3.07 -30.52
C TYR A 354 -1.56 -1.99 -29.46
N LEU A 355 -0.50 -2.11 -28.66
CA LEU A 355 -0.18 -1.16 -27.60
C LEU A 355 -0.10 0.28 -28.12
N GLN A 356 -0.98 1.15 -27.64
CA GLN A 356 -0.93 2.59 -27.84
C GLN A 356 -0.67 3.29 -26.51
N GLN A 357 0.25 4.25 -26.50
CA GLN A 357 0.53 5.05 -25.32
C GLN A 357 -0.53 6.15 -25.13
N ILE A 358 -1.14 6.20 -23.95
CA ILE A 358 -2.10 7.23 -23.60
C ILE A 358 -1.35 8.52 -23.28
N VAL A 359 -1.19 9.41 -24.26
CA VAL A 359 -0.51 10.70 -24.06
C VAL A 359 -1.47 11.88 -23.88
N ASN A 360 -2.74 11.71 -24.22
CA ASN A 360 -3.78 12.73 -24.11
C ASN A 360 -5.19 12.13 -24.25
N ASP A 361 -6.22 12.95 -24.05
CA ASP A 361 -7.63 12.55 -24.13
C ASP A 361 -8.07 12.10 -25.54
N LYS A 362 -7.42 12.57 -26.61
CA LYS A 362 -7.72 12.13 -27.98
C LYS A 362 -7.36 10.65 -28.18
N VAL A 363 -6.24 10.20 -27.62
CA VAL A 363 -5.86 8.78 -27.66
C VAL A 363 -6.86 7.94 -26.87
N ARG A 364 -7.30 8.40 -25.69
CA ARG A 364 -8.31 7.70 -24.89
C ARG A 364 -9.63 7.51 -25.65
N GLN A 365 -10.11 8.58 -26.30
CA GLN A 365 -11.30 8.54 -27.16
C GLN A 365 -11.10 7.69 -28.43
N GLY A 366 -9.87 7.60 -28.94
CA GLY A 366 -9.53 6.70 -30.04
C GLY A 366 -9.62 5.23 -29.62
N LEU A 367 -9.04 4.89 -28.46
CA LEU A 367 -9.08 3.54 -27.89
C LEU A 367 -10.50 3.07 -27.60
N SER A 368 -11.37 3.94 -27.07
CA SER A 368 -12.76 3.57 -26.75
C SER A 368 -13.58 3.17 -27.97
N LYS A 369 -13.19 3.58 -29.18
CA LYS A 369 -13.86 3.18 -30.44
C LYS A 369 -13.59 1.73 -30.84
N PHE A 370 -12.54 1.11 -30.30
CA PHE A 370 -12.23 -0.30 -30.55
C PHE A 370 -12.95 -1.26 -29.60
N LEU A 371 -13.72 -0.74 -28.63
CA LEU A 371 -14.50 -1.56 -27.72
C LEU A 371 -15.65 -2.25 -28.45
N PRO A 372 -15.96 -3.52 -28.11
CA PRO A 372 -16.96 -4.30 -28.84
C PRO A 372 -18.38 -3.81 -28.58
N THR A 373 -19.25 -4.02 -29.58
CA THR A 373 -20.68 -3.68 -29.53
C THR A 373 -21.59 -4.85 -29.86
N ILE A 374 -21.02 -5.95 -30.33
CA ILE A 374 -21.76 -7.12 -30.81
C ILE A 374 -21.11 -8.34 -30.16
N ALA A 375 -21.94 -9.31 -29.80
CA ALA A 375 -21.54 -10.57 -29.23
C ALA A 375 -22.12 -11.73 -30.06
N SER A 376 -21.30 -12.75 -30.34
CA SER A 376 -21.65 -13.91 -31.15
C SER A 376 -20.70 -15.08 -30.90
N GLY A 377 -21.13 -16.29 -31.26
CA GLY A 377 -20.28 -17.48 -31.22
C GLY A 377 -19.99 -17.99 -29.80
N GLU A 378 -19.21 -19.06 -29.73
CA GLU A 378 -18.82 -19.69 -28.46
C GLU A 378 -17.70 -18.92 -27.78
N SER A 379 -17.42 -19.21 -26.50
CA SER A 379 -16.32 -18.58 -25.75
C SER A 379 -15.08 -19.49 -25.75
N ASP A 380 -13.93 -18.97 -26.18
CA ASP A 380 -12.61 -19.59 -26.00
C ASP A 380 -11.66 -18.62 -25.28
N ILE A 381 -11.61 -18.76 -23.96
CA ILE A 381 -10.80 -17.92 -23.07
C ILE A 381 -9.31 -18.04 -23.38
N CYS A 382 -8.81 -19.25 -23.68
CA CYS A 382 -7.39 -19.46 -23.94
C CYS A 382 -6.95 -18.86 -25.27
N ALA A 383 -7.80 -18.88 -26.31
CA ALA A 383 -7.55 -18.11 -27.52
C ALA A 383 -7.39 -16.62 -27.22
N GLY A 384 -8.30 -16.06 -26.40
CA GLY A 384 -8.25 -14.67 -25.94
C GLY A 384 -6.95 -14.31 -25.21
N ILE A 385 -6.57 -15.12 -24.22
CA ILE A 385 -5.35 -14.91 -23.42
C ILE A 385 -4.10 -15.01 -24.30
N ASN A 386 -3.99 -16.05 -25.12
CA ASN A 386 -2.82 -16.27 -25.96
C ASN A 386 -2.63 -15.14 -26.98
N GLU A 387 -3.72 -14.64 -27.56
CA GLU A 387 -3.68 -13.49 -28.46
C GLU A 387 -3.37 -12.19 -27.72
N GLY A 388 -3.91 -12.01 -26.52
CA GLY A 388 -3.56 -10.92 -25.60
C GLY A 388 -2.07 -10.90 -25.26
N ILE A 389 -1.43 -12.05 -25.04
CA ILE A 389 0.02 -12.17 -24.83
C ILE A 389 0.81 -11.82 -26.10
N LYS A 390 0.28 -12.04 -27.30
CA LYS A 390 0.96 -11.63 -28.54
C LYS A 390 1.03 -10.11 -28.71
N VAL A 391 0.05 -9.36 -28.20
CA VAL A 391 0.06 -7.88 -28.20
C VAL A 391 1.33 -7.34 -27.53
N GLN A 392 1.75 -7.97 -26.44
CA GLN A 392 3.01 -7.67 -25.74
C GLN A 392 4.23 -7.94 -26.64
N LYS A 393 4.27 -9.11 -27.31
CA LYS A 393 5.42 -9.58 -28.10
C LYS A 393 5.65 -8.78 -29.38
N ALA A 394 4.60 -8.20 -29.96
CA ALA A 394 4.68 -7.41 -31.19
C ALA A 394 5.43 -6.06 -31.01
N THR A 395 5.63 -5.61 -29.77
CA THR A 395 6.25 -4.30 -29.49
C THR A 395 7.73 -4.48 -29.14
N PHE A 396 8.56 -4.66 -30.17
CA PHE A 396 10.00 -5.04 -30.10
C PHE A 396 10.87 -4.13 -29.20
N PHE A 397 10.46 -2.88 -28.96
CA PHE A 397 11.22 -1.90 -28.16
C PHE A 397 10.97 -1.99 -26.65
N LEU A 398 9.86 -2.58 -26.23
CA LEU A 398 9.55 -2.75 -24.83
C LEU A 398 9.96 -4.16 -24.42
N ARG A 399 11.03 -4.28 -23.62
CA ARG A 399 11.16 -5.48 -22.76
C ARG A 399 10.04 -5.40 -21.73
N VAL A 400 8.82 -5.80 -22.10
CA VAL A 400 7.64 -5.69 -21.24
C VAL A 400 7.70 -6.82 -20.20
N THR A 401 8.45 -6.62 -19.11
CA THR A 401 8.15 -7.35 -17.87
C THR A 401 7.04 -6.60 -17.13
N GLY A 402 6.08 -7.32 -16.55
CA GLY A 402 4.91 -6.73 -15.86
C GLY A 402 3.75 -6.34 -16.79
N TYR A 403 3.51 -7.09 -17.87
CA TYR A 403 2.31 -6.91 -18.70
C TYR A 403 1.07 -7.37 -17.92
N GLU A 404 0.09 -6.49 -17.77
CA GLU A 404 -1.18 -6.80 -17.12
C GLU A 404 -2.22 -7.13 -18.19
N ILE A 405 -2.96 -8.21 -18.02
CA ILE A 405 -4.11 -8.56 -18.83
C ILE A 405 -5.35 -8.41 -17.95
N VAL A 406 -6.32 -7.62 -18.40
CA VAL A 406 -7.66 -7.58 -17.82
C VAL A 406 -8.57 -8.44 -18.67
N LEU A 407 -8.79 -9.66 -18.21
CA LEU A 407 -9.71 -10.61 -18.82
C LEU A 407 -11.12 -10.36 -18.28
N LEU A 408 -12.04 -9.99 -19.16
CA LEU A 408 -13.46 -9.96 -18.84
C LEU A 408 -14.17 -11.09 -19.59
N THR A 409 -14.90 -11.93 -18.86
CA THR A 409 -15.65 -13.06 -19.42
C THR A 409 -16.99 -13.27 -18.72
N SER A 410 -17.95 -13.87 -19.42
CA SER A 410 -19.21 -14.37 -18.85
C SER A 410 -19.04 -15.69 -18.08
N GLY A 411 -17.85 -16.30 -18.11
CA GLY A 411 -17.59 -17.56 -17.41
C GLY A 411 -18.35 -18.76 -18.00
N SER A 412 -18.66 -18.75 -19.29
CA SER A 412 -19.17 -19.92 -20.02
C SER A 412 -18.03 -20.72 -20.63
N ASN A 413 -18.12 -22.06 -20.60
CA ASN A 413 -17.17 -22.98 -21.24
C ASN A 413 -15.71 -22.80 -20.75
N ILE A 414 -15.48 -22.88 -19.43
CA ILE A 414 -14.16 -22.70 -18.83
C ILE A 414 -13.30 -23.94 -19.09
N THR A 415 -12.49 -23.91 -20.15
CA THR A 415 -11.35 -24.82 -20.32
C THR A 415 -10.09 -24.00 -20.43
N ILE A 416 -9.38 -23.83 -19.31
CA ILE A 416 -8.17 -22.98 -19.26
C ILE A 416 -6.85 -23.78 -19.23
N SER A 417 -6.93 -25.10 -19.09
CA SER A 417 -5.78 -25.98 -18.93
C SER A 417 -4.77 -25.89 -20.08
N SER A 418 -5.24 -25.60 -21.29
CA SER A 418 -4.43 -25.49 -22.50
C SER A 418 -3.49 -24.28 -22.52
N CYS A 419 -3.80 -23.19 -21.79
CA CYS A 419 -3.00 -21.98 -21.79
C CYS A 419 -2.26 -21.69 -20.47
N LEU A 420 -2.39 -22.52 -19.43
CA LEU A 420 -1.71 -22.31 -18.14
C LEU A 420 -0.18 -22.20 -18.28
N THR A 421 0.42 -23.06 -19.10
CA THR A 421 1.88 -23.06 -19.34
C THR A 421 2.32 -21.79 -20.04
N ASP A 422 1.57 -21.33 -21.05
CA ASP A 422 1.88 -20.11 -21.80
C ASP A 422 1.74 -18.86 -20.93
N VAL A 423 0.70 -18.80 -20.08
CA VAL A 423 0.52 -17.75 -19.09
C VAL A 423 1.72 -17.69 -18.15
N LYS A 424 2.11 -18.83 -17.56
CA LYS A 424 3.24 -18.91 -16.64
C LYS A 424 4.56 -18.48 -17.30
N ASN A 425 4.79 -18.90 -18.55
CA ASN A 425 6.00 -18.54 -19.30
C ASN A 425 6.01 -17.09 -19.76
N SER A 426 4.84 -16.46 -19.95
CA SER A 426 4.74 -15.06 -20.36
C SER A 426 5.17 -14.08 -19.26
N GLY A 427 5.05 -14.47 -17.99
CA GLY A 427 5.27 -13.57 -16.85
C GLY A 427 4.23 -12.43 -16.75
N SER A 428 3.08 -12.58 -17.42
CA SER A 428 1.97 -11.62 -17.39
C SER A 428 1.14 -11.78 -16.12
N ILE A 429 0.58 -10.67 -15.63
CA ILE A 429 -0.36 -10.64 -14.51
C ILE A 429 -1.77 -10.67 -15.09
N ILE A 430 -2.62 -11.61 -14.69
CA ILE A 430 -3.98 -11.72 -15.22
C ILE A 430 -4.99 -11.31 -14.15
N HIS A 431 -5.63 -10.18 -14.37
CA HIS A 431 -6.81 -9.74 -13.64
C HIS A 431 -8.06 -10.30 -14.31
N ILE A 432 -9.01 -10.79 -13.51
CA ILE A 432 -10.20 -11.48 -13.98
C ILE A 432 -11.43 -10.74 -13.49
N ILE A 433 -12.32 -10.43 -14.42
CA ILE A 433 -13.66 -9.91 -14.17
C ILE A 433 -14.65 -10.90 -14.77
N SER A 434 -15.34 -11.67 -13.92
CA SER A 434 -16.36 -12.63 -14.35
C SER A 434 -17.76 -12.03 -14.18
N LEU A 435 -18.59 -12.09 -15.23
CA LEU A 435 -20.00 -11.67 -15.21
C LEU A 435 -20.93 -12.87 -15.02
N GLY A 436 -21.87 -12.76 -14.08
CA GLY A 436 -22.90 -13.76 -13.85
C GLY A 436 -22.60 -14.75 -12.72
N SER A 437 -23.43 -15.78 -12.59
CA SER A 437 -23.47 -16.67 -11.42
C SER A 437 -22.50 -17.87 -11.47
N SER A 438 -21.76 -18.09 -12.57
CA SER A 438 -20.82 -19.22 -12.67
C SER A 438 -19.44 -18.84 -12.13
N VAL A 439 -19.23 -19.07 -10.83
CA VAL A 439 -17.89 -19.03 -10.24
C VAL A 439 -17.15 -20.32 -10.62
N ALA A 440 -16.42 -20.30 -11.72
CA ALA A 440 -15.51 -21.39 -12.01
C ALA A 440 -14.23 -21.24 -11.17
N ASN A 441 -14.07 -22.13 -10.18
CA ASN A 441 -12.84 -22.26 -9.38
C ASN A 441 -11.57 -22.36 -10.24
N GLU A 442 -11.69 -22.80 -11.50
CA GLU A 442 -10.58 -22.88 -12.43
C GLU A 442 -10.01 -21.50 -12.78
N LEU A 443 -10.85 -20.47 -13.02
CA LEU A 443 -10.38 -19.11 -13.33
C LEU A 443 -9.55 -18.53 -12.18
N ASP A 444 -9.84 -18.92 -10.94
CA ASP A 444 -9.09 -18.48 -9.76
C ASP A 444 -7.63 -18.92 -9.84
N THR A 445 -7.36 -20.05 -10.48
CA THR A 445 -6.01 -20.57 -10.67
C THR A 445 -5.15 -19.59 -11.46
N LEU A 446 -5.70 -18.90 -12.47
CA LEU A 446 -4.97 -17.91 -13.26
C LEU A 446 -4.63 -16.67 -12.44
N ALA A 447 -5.59 -16.12 -11.70
CA ALA A 447 -5.38 -14.94 -10.86
C ALA A 447 -4.38 -15.26 -9.73
N ILE A 448 -4.54 -16.39 -9.03
CA ILE A 448 -3.65 -16.82 -7.94
C ILE A 448 -2.23 -17.09 -8.48
N MET A 449 -2.10 -17.81 -9.60
CA MET A 449 -0.80 -18.15 -10.18
C MET A 449 -0.02 -16.92 -10.64
N THR A 450 -0.72 -15.89 -11.13
CA THR A 450 -0.09 -14.68 -11.67
C THR A 450 -0.06 -13.51 -10.68
N GLY A 451 -0.69 -13.65 -9.52
CA GLY A 451 -0.85 -12.60 -8.51
C GLY A 451 -1.81 -11.49 -8.94
N GLY A 452 -2.71 -11.74 -9.89
CA GLY A 452 -3.72 -10.79 -10.35
C GLY A 452 -4.93 -10.69 -9.43
N PHE A 453 -5.82 -9.74 -9.74
CA PHE A 453 -7.07 -9.53 -9.00
C PHE A 453 -8.21 -10.33 -9.60
N LYS A 454 -9.20 -10.70 -8.79
CA LYS A 454 -10.42 -11.37 -9.21
C LYS A 454 -11.63 -10.58 -8.74
N PHE A 455 -12.56 -10.35 -9.65
CA PHE A 455 -13.85 -9.73 -9.38
C PHE A 455 -14.96 -10.57 -9.98
N THR A 456 -16.04 -10.74 -9.22
CA THR A 456 -17.28 -11.37 -9.69
C THR A 456 -18.35 -10.30 -9.69
N CYS A 457 -18.97 -10.09 -10.85
CA CYS A 457 -19.97 -9.05 -11.06
C CYS A 457 -21.35 -9.69 -11.28
N SER A 458 -22.36 -9.16 -10.61
CA SER A 458 -23.73 -9.65 -10.78
C SER A 458 -24.34 -9.27 -12.14
N ASP A 459 -25.33 -10.05 -12.58
CA ASP A 459 -26.18 -9.68 -13.72
C ASP A 459 -27.24 -8.62 -13.38
N SER A 460 -27.28 -8.17 -12.12
CA SER A 460 -28.18 -7.11 -11.69
C SER A 460 -27.85 -5.81 -12.41
N LEU A 461 -28.88 -5.13 -12.91
CA LEU A 461 -28.76 -3.78 -13.47
C LEU A 461 -28.72 -2.70 -12.37
N ASN A 462 -29.08 -3.05 -11.14
CA ASN A 462 -29.06 -2.15 -9.98
C ASN A 462 -27.75 -2.28 -9.22
N SER A 463 -26.63 -2.33 -9.93
CA SER A 463 -25.32 -2.59 -9.36
C SER A 463 -24.22 -1.91 -10.16
N ASN A 464 -23.27 -1.32 -9.44
CA ASN A 464 -22.04 -0.76 -10.00
C ASN A 464 -20.89 -1.78 -10.05
N ASP A 465 -21.11 -3.06 -9.72
CA ASP A 465 -20.07 -4.07 -9.52
C ASP A 465 -19.06 -4.10 -10.67
N LEU A 466 -19.53 -3.97 -11.92
CA LEU A 466 -18.66 -4.05 -13.09
C LEU A 466 -17.76 -2.82 -13.23
N ILE A 467 -18.30 -1.63 -12.98
CA ILE A 467 -17.51 -0.40 -12.97
C ILE A 467 -16.51 -0.51 -11.83
N ASP A 468 -16.99 -0.82 -10.62
CA ASP A 468 -16.17 -0.99 -9.42
C ASP A 468 -15.07 -2.06 -9.60
N ALA A 469 -15.34 -3.13 -10.36
CA ALA A 469 -14.36 -4.15 -10.70
C ALA A 469 -13.24 -3.61 -11.59
N PHE A 470 -13.58 -2.83 -12.64
CA PHE A 470 -12.56 -2.19 -13.47
C PHE A 470 -11.74 -1.17 -12.68
N THR A 471 -12.40 -0.34 -11.86
CA THR A 471 -11.74 0.70 -11.07
C THR A 471 -10.92 0.13 -9.92
N GLY A 472 -11.33 -1.02 -9.38
CA GLY A 472 -10.58 -1.81 -8.41
C GLY A 472 -9.29 -2.42 -8.97
N ILE A 473 -9.11 -2.51 -10.29
CA ILE A 473 -7.82 -2.84 -10.93
C ILE A 473 -6.96 -1.57 -10.98
N SER A 474 -6.59 -1.10 -9.78
CA SER A 474 -5.69 0.03 -9.60
C SER A 474 -4.31 -0.27 -10.18
N SER A 475 -3.63 0.78 -10.65
CA SER A 475 -2.26 0.63 -11.12
C SER A 475 -1.34 0.23 -9.99
N ARG A 476 -0.65 -0.90 -10.17
CA ARG A 476 0.43 -1.33 -9.28
C ARG A 476 1.71 -0.53 -9.49
N SER A 477 1.80 0.22 -10.58
CA SER A 477 2.96 1.03 -10.93
C SER A 477 2.56 2.30 -11.70
N ARG A 478 2.38 3.38 -10.96
CA ARG A 478 2.66 4.76 -11.39
C ARG A 478 2.60 5.65 -10.15
N ASP A 479 2.90 6.92 -10.34
CA ASP A 479 2.75 7.98 -9.37
C ASP A 479 1.44 7.87 -8.57
N ILE A 480 1.52 7.61 -7.27
CA ILE A 480 0.34 7.63 -6.38
C ILE A 480 -0.41 8.98 -6.48
N THR A 481 0.26 10.05 -6.96
CA THR A 481 -0.38 11.37 -7.18
C THR A 481 -1.23 11.43 -8.45
N GLN A 482 -1.06 10.49 -9.39
CA GLN A 482 -1.85 10.38 -10.61
C GLN A 482 -2.88 9.25 -10.56
N GLN A 483 -2.88 8.47 -9.47
CA GLN A 483 -3.85 7.42 -9.26
C GLN A 483 -5.22 8.04 -9.04
N THR A 484 -6.19 7.53 -9.78
CA THR A 484 -7.59 7.86 -9.54
C THR A 484 -8.08 7.08 -8.33
N ILE A 485 -8.67 7.78 -7.37
CA ILE A 485 -9.28 7.17 -6.18
C ILE A 485 -10.80 7.33 -6.30
N GLN A 486 -11.51 6.21 -6.22
CA GLN A 486 -12.96 6.22 -6.10
C GLN A 486 -13.33 6.54 -4.66
N LEU A 487 -13.97 7.70 -4.45
CA LEU A 487 -14.41 8.13 -3.12
C LEU A 487 -15.76 7.52 -2.75
N GLU A 488 -16.64 7.38 -3.72
CA GLU A 488 -18.02 6.94 -3.54
C GLU A 488 -18.51 6.25 -4.81
N SER A 489 -19.33 5.22 -4.64
CA SER A 489 -20.04 4.52 -5.72
C SER A 489 -21.35 4.00 -5.17
N GLU A 490 -22.45 4.55 -5.67
CA GLU A 490 -23.80 4.21 -5.25
C GLU A 490 -24.64 3.84 -6.47
N SER A 491 -25.50 2.84 -6.30
CA SER A 491 -26.45 2.39 -7.32
C SER A 491 -27.81 2.17 -6.67
N GLU A 492 -28.85 2.78 -7.23
CA GLU A 492 -30.22 2.61 -6.74
C GLU A 492 -31.20 2.52 -7.91
N HIS A 493 -32.28 1.77 -7.71
CA HIS A 493 -33.42 1.77 -8.61
C HIS A 493 -34.31 2.96 -8.30
N ILE A 494 -34.47 3.88 -9.25
CA ILE A 494 -35.25 5.11 -9.08
C ILE A 494 -36.51 5.01 -9.93
N ASP A 495 -37.67 5.00 -9.29
CA ASP A 495 -38.96 5.12 -9.98
C ASP A 495 -39.10 6.48 -10.68
N GLY A 496 -39.92 6.53 -11.74
CA GLY A 496 -40.22 7.78 -12.43
C GLY A 496 -40.68 8.89 -11.46
N TYR A 497 -40.19 10.11 -11.68
CA TYR A 497 -40.44 11.31 -10.85
C TYR A 497 -39.84 11.29 -9.43
N ARG A 498 -39.02 10.28 -9.07
CA ARG A 498 -38.19 10.33 -7.88
C ARG A 498 -36.78 10.84 -8.19
N SER A 499 -36.10 11.32 -7.17
CA SER A 499 -34.71 11.75 -7.23
C SER A 499 -33.87 10.97 -6.23
N LEU A 500 -32.62 10.71 -6.62
CA LEU A 500 -31.56 10.29 -5.71
C LEU A 500 -30.77 11.53 -5.32
N GLU A 501 -30.62 11.75 -4.01
CA GLU A 501 -29.84 12.85 -3.45
C GLU A 501 -28.76 12.29 -2.54
N GLY A 502 -27.54 12.83 -2.69
CA GLY A 502 -26.37 12.38 -1.93
C GLY A 502 -25.41 13.55 -1.67
N ILE A 503 -24.50 13.33 -0.73
CA ILE A 503 -23.45 14.30 -0.39
C ILE A 503 -22.11 13.57 -0.35
N VAL A 504 -21.24 13.89 -1.30
CA VAL A 504 -19.87 13.37 -1.35
C VAL A 504 -18.95 14.32 -0.58
N SER A 505 -18.20 13.80 0.38
CA SER A 505 -17.18 14.56 1.11
C SER A 505 -15.80 14.29 0.53
N ILE A 506 -15.06 15.36 0.20
CA ILE A 506 -13.71 15.27 -0.37
C ILE A 506 -12.72 15.84 0.64
N ASP A 507 -11.76 15.02 1.09
CA ASP A 507 -10.68 15.49 1.97
C ASP A 507 -9.70 16.38 1.19
N TYR A 508 -9.10 17.37 1.86
CA TYR A 508 -8.19 18.33 1.25
C TYR A 508 -6.89 17.71 0.72
N THR A 509 -6.54 16.49 1.15
CA THR A 509 -5.40 15.72 0.65
C THR A 509 -5.66 15.06 -0.71
N VAL A 510 -6.92 15.01 -1.15
CA VAL A 510 -7.36 14.48 -2.45
C VAL A 510 -8.14 15.56 -3.23
N GLY A 511 -8.75 15.18 -4.37
CA GLY A 511 -9.63 16.08 -5.12
C GLY A 511 -8.95 16.92 -6.20
N MET A 512 -7.71 16.61 -6.57
CA MET A 512 -7.09 17.15 -7.78
C MET A 512 -7.74 16.50 -9.01
N ASN A 513 -8.30 17.32 -9.92
CA ASN A 513 -8.97 16.88 -11.15
C ASN A 513 -10.14 15.92 -10.92
N THR A 514 -11.01 16.22 -9.95
CA THR A 514 -12.20 15.43 -9.60
C THR A 514 -13.14 15.25 -10.80
N PHE A 515 -13.76 14.08 -10.91
CA PHE A 515 -14.81 13.82 -11.88
C PHE A 515 -16.02 13.15 -11.25
N PHE A 516 -17.19 13.48 -11.79
CA PHE A 516 -18.47 12.87 -11.43
C PHE A 516 -18.96 12.06 -12.63
N VAL A 517 -19.42 10.85 -12.35
CA VAL A 517 -19.90 9.89 -13.33
C VAL A 517 -21.32 9.49 -12.96
N VAL A 518 -22.22 9.58 -13.92
CA VAL A 518 -23.60 9.08 -13.79
C VAL A 518 -23.86 8.14 -14.94
N THR A 519 -24.29 6.92 -14.62
CA THR A 519 -24.71 5.90 -15.58
C THR A 519 -26.19 5.58 -15.35
N TRP A 520 -26.87 5.11 -16.40
CA TRP A 520 -28.27 4.69 -16.29
C TRP A 520 -28.56 3.50 -17.21
N SER A 521 -29.71 2.85 -16.98
CA SER A 521 -30.16 1.69 -17.74
C SER A 521 -31.35 1.97 -18.66
N GLU A 522 -32.10 3.05 -18.43
CA GLU A 522 -33.26 3.44 -19.24
C GLU A 522 -32.87 3.85 -20.67
N ASN A 523 -33.69 3.50 -21.67
CA ASN A 523 -33.42 3.77 -23.08
C ASN A 523 -34.02 5.10 -23.56
N ASN A 524 -35.12 5.53 -22.94
CA ASN A 524 -35.97 6.58 -23.53
C ASN A 524 -35.48 8.00 -23.25
N SER A 525 -34.84 8.24 -22.11
CA SER A 525 -34.34 9.58 -21.77
C SER A 525 -33.22 9.51 -20.72
N PRO A 526 -32.18 10.35 -20.83
CA PRO A 526 -31.20 10.50 -19.77
C PRO A 526 -31.85 11.08 -18.50
N PRO A 527 -31.35 10.74 -17.29
CA PRO A 527 -31.82 11.37 -16.06
C PRO A 527 -31.42 12.85 -16.03
N GLN A 528 -32.20 13.64 -15.30
CA GLN A 528 -31.80 15.01 -14.98
C GLN A 528 -30.70 14.98 -13.90
N ILE A 529 -29.55 15.58 -14.20
CA ILE A 529 -28.39 15.59 -13.28
C ILE A 529 -28.17 17.03 -12.81
N ILE A 530 -28.05 17.18 -11.49
CA ILE A 530 -27.74 18.45 -10.83
C ILE A 530 -26.64 18.19 -9.81
N LEU A 531 -25.50 18.88 -9.95
CA LEU A 531 -24.43 18.86 -8.95
C LEU A 531 -24.27 20.27 -8.38
N LYS A 532 -24.12 20.38 -7.07
CA LYS A 532 -23.86 21.65 -6.39
C LYS A 532 -22.51 21.59 -5.69
N ASP A 533 -21.62 22.53 -5.98
CA ASP A 533 -20.33 22.62 -5.29
C ASP A 533 -20.46 23.31 -3.91
N PRO A 534 -19.44 23.18 -3.03
CA PRO A 534 -19.42 23.83 -1.72
C PRO A 534 -19.58 25.37 -1.76
N LYS A 535 -19.28 26.02 -2.88
CA LYS A 535 -19.46 27.47 -3.08
C LYS A 535 -20.87 27.83 -3.57
N GLY A 536 -21.72 26.84 -3.82
CA GLY A 536 -23.09 27.00 -4.25
C GLY A 536 -23.28 27.12 -5.76
N HIS A 537 -22.23 26.94 -6.57
CA HIS A 537 -22.36 26.85 -8.01
C HIS A 537 -23.08 25.55 -8.37
N LYS A 538 -23.99 25.61 -9.34
CA LYS A 538 -24.78 24.47 -9.79
C LYS A 538 -24.40 24.11 -11.21
N TYR A 539 -24.01 22.85 -11.39
CA TYR A 539 -23.82 22.22 -12.69
C TYR A 539 -25.10 21.48 -13.05
N TYR A 540 -25.55 21.66 -14.29
CA TYR A 540 -26.75 21.06 -14.86
C TYR A 540 -26.37 20.12 -16.01
N HIS A 541 -27.35 19.44 -16.59
CA HIS A 541 -27.14 18.50 -17.71
C HIS A 541 -26.26 19.04 -18.85
N GLY A 542 -26.33 20.35 -19.18
CA GLY A 542 -25.52 20.96 -20.23
C GLY A 542 -24.02 21.01 -19.94
N ASP A 543 -23.62 20.91 -18.67
CA ASP A 543 -22.22 20.92 -18.24
C ASP A 543 -21.57 19.53 -18.33
N PHE A 544 -22.39 18.47 -18.46
CA PHE A 544 -21.92 17.10 -18.55
C PHE A 544 -21.64 16.73 -20.01
N VAL A 545 -20.57 15.98 -20.22
CA VAL A 545 -20.34 15.26 -21.48
C VAL A 545 -21.20 14.00 -21.45
N VAL A 546 -22.29 14.03 -22.21
CA VAL A 546 -23.29 12.95 -22.26
C VAL A 546 -23.10 12.10 -23.52
N ASP A 547 -23.00 10.78 -23.33
CA ASP A 547 -23.06 9.78 -24.39
C ASP A 547 -24.26 8.87 -24.14
N THR A 548 -25.32 9.08 -24.93
CA THR A 548 -26.57 8.34 -24.82
C THR A 548 -26.45 6.90 -25.33
N ASN A 549 -25.48 6.59 -26.19
CA ASN A 549 -25.31 5.25 -26.74
C ASN A 549 -24.78 4.27 -25.69
N ILE A 550 -23.95 4.75 -24.78
CA ILE A 550 -23.42 3.98 -23.65
C ILE A 550 -24.01 4.44 -22.30
N LYS A 551 -25.06 5.25 -22.33
CA LYS A 551 -25.83 5.72 -21.16
C LYS A 551 -24.93 6.26 -20.04
N LEU A 552 -24.09 7.22 -20.41
CA LEU A 552 -23.05 7.77 -19.56
C LEU A 552 -23.04 9.29 -19.61
N ALA A 553 -22.96 9.93 -18.44
CA ALA A 553 -22.73 11.37 -18.30
C ALA A 553 -21.52 11.59 -17.41
N ARG A 554 -20.63 12.51 -17.81
CA ARG A 554 -19.39 12.81 -17.09
C ARG A 554 -19.17 14.30 -16.93
N LEU A 555 -18.81 14.72 -15.74
CA LEU A 555 -18.36 16.08 -15.45
C LEU A 555 -16.94 16.01 -14.89
N LYS A 556 -16.04 16.87 -15.36
CA LYS A 556 -14.67 16.99 -14.85
C LYS A 556 -14.46 18.39 -14.29
N ILE A 557 -14.04 18.46 -13.04
CA ILE A 557 -13.64 19.69 -12.34
C ILE A 557 -12.12 19.74 -12.36
N ASN A 558 -11.54 20.67 -13.11
CA ASN A 558 -10.09 20.79 -13.22
C ASN A 558 -9.47 21.47 -12.00
N GLY A 559 -8.27 21.04 -11.61
CA GLY A 559 -7.58 21.56 -10.43
C GLY A 559 -8.13 20.97 -9.12
N LEU A 560 -7.78 21.59 -7.99
CA LEU A 560 -8.29 21.15 -6.69
C LEU A 560 -9.77 21.51 -6.56
N ALA A 561 -10.63 20.50 -6.39
CA ALA A 561 -12.04 20.69 -6.07
C ALA A 561 -12.18 21.51 -4.77
N LYS A 562 -13.03 22.53 -4.78
CA LYS A 562 -13.20 23.49 -3.68
C LYS A 562 -14.65 23.68 -3.33
#